data_AF-A0A523DL94-F1
#
_entry.id   AF-A0A523DL94-F1
#
_cell.length_a   1.000
_cell.length_b   1.000
_cell.length_c   1.000
_cell.angle_alpha   90.00
_cell.angle_beta   90.00
_cell.angle_gamma   90.00
#
_symmetry.space_group_name_H-M   'P 1'
#
loop_
_entity.id
_entity.type
_entity.pdbx_description
1 polymer ?
#
loop_
_entity_poly.entity_id
_entity_poly.type
_entity_poly.pdbx_seq_one_letter_code
_entity_poly.pdbx_strand_id
1 'polypeptide(L)'
;MNGFRNGERVANALPVLVLVVVALSQLLLARTQALSPWSGGGFGMFSTLDHASRRHLHAFMVRPGLRRELVAPPALAEEISRALALPTEARLRSLAVALANTPTPDHGPPTGLQIQIWNTRFDPATLTPSSHILREFLLPLDEG
;
A
#
# COMPACT_ATOMS: atom_id res chain seq x y z
N MET A 1 19.19 33.06 36.05
CA MET A 1 19.98 33.04 34.79
C MET A 1 20.11 31.61 34.24
N ASN A 2 19.00 30.84 34.15
CA ASN A 2 19.01 29.41 33.74
C ASN A 2 18.12 29.09 32.50
N GLY A 3 17.30 30.03 32.03
CA GLY A 3 16.38 29.78 30.89
C GLY A 3 17.07 29.73 29.52
N PHE A 4 18.09 30.56 29.30
CA PHE A 4 18.80 30.67 28.01
C PHE A 4 19.56 29.39 27.62
N ARG A 5 20.22 28.72 28.59
CA ARG A 5 21.02 27.49 28.34
C ARG A 5 20.17 26.28 27.98
N ASN A 6 18.89 26.25 28.39
CA ASN A 6 17.99 25.15 28.08
C ASN A 6 17.44 25.26 26.65
N GLY A 7 17.12 26.48 26.18
CA GLY A 7 16.64 26.71 24.81
C GLY A 7 17.67 26.34 23.74
N GLU A 8 18.94 26.67 23.94
CA GLU A 8 20.03 26.32 23.02
C GLU A 8 20.30 24.80 22.96
N ARG A 9 20.20 24.11 24.11
CA ARG A 9 20.32 22.65 24.17
C ARG A 9 19.17 21.95 23.45
N VAL A 10 17.95 22.45 23.60
CA VAL A 10 16.78 21.93 22.88
C VAL A 10 16.90 22.20 21.38
N ALA A 11 17.33 23.39 20.98
CA ALA A 11 17.56 23.73 19.57
C ALA A 11 18.65 22.85 18.93
N ASN A 12 19.74 22.56 19.66
CA ASN A 12 20.82 21.69 19.18
C ASN A 12 20.45 20.20 19.21
N ALA A 13 19.57 19.78 20.13
CA ALA A 13 19.08 18.41 20.18
C ALA A 13 17.94 18.15 19.17
N LEU A 14 17.30 19.20 18.66
CA LEU A 14 16.16 19.09 17.75
C LEU A 14 16.49 18.27 16.47
N PRO A 15 17.61 18.49 15.75
CA PRO A 15 17.95 17.68 14.59
C PRO A 15 18.14 16.21 14.94
N VAL A 16 18.80 15.92 16.07
CA VAL A 16 19.01 14.54 16.55
C VAL A 16 17.68 13.88 16.88
N LEU A 17 16.79 14.59 17.57
CA LEU A 17 15.48 14.06 17.95
C LEU A 17 14.59 13.83 16.72
N VAL A 18 14.60 14.74 15.74
CA VAL A 18 13.91 14.54 14.45
C VAL A 18 14.45 13.32 13.73
N LEU A 19 15.78 13.14 13.66
CA LEU A 19 16.38 11.97 13.02
C LEU A 19 16.02 10.66 13.73
N VAL A 20 16.01 10.65 15.06
CA VAL A 20 15.59 9.47 15.85
C VAL A 20 14.12 9.14 15.59
N VAL A 21 13.24 10.13 15.56
CA VAL A 21 11.82 9.94 15.24
C VAL A 21 11.65 9.37 13.83
N VAL A 22 12.31 9.96 12.83
CA VAL A 22 12.26 9.47 11.45
C VAL A 22 12.76 8.03 11.36
N ALA A 23 13.89 7.71 11.98
CA ALA A 23 14.45 6.36 11.97
C ALA A 23 13.52 5.33 12.63
N LEU A 24 12.93 5.66 13.78
CA LEU A 24 11.97 4.79 14.46
C LEU A 24 10.69 4.60 13.63
N SER A 25 10.17 5.66 13.00
CA SER A 25 9.01 5.55 12.09
C SER A 25 9.30 4.65 10.90
N GLN A 26 10.47 4.79 10.27
CA GLN A 26 10.88 3.93 9.16
C GLN A 26 11.00 2.47 9.58
N LEU A 27 11.59 2.19 10.75
CA LEU A 27 11.71 0.84 11.28
C LEU A 27 10.33 0.22 11.59
N LEU A 28 9.43 0.98 12.22
CA LEU A 28 8.07 0.55 12.51
C LEU A 28 7.30 0.25 11.23
N LEU A 29 7.34 1.15 10.24
CA LEU A 29 6.65 0.96 8.97
C LEU A 29 7.21 -0.24 8.20
N ALA A 30 8.54 -0.39 8.12
CA ALA A 30 9.16 -1.51 7.42
C ALA A 30 8.84 -2.88 8.04
N ARG A 31 8.59 -2.93 9.36
CA ARG A 31 8.23 -4.16 10.07
C ARG A 31 6.74 -4.48 10.06
N THR A 32 5.87 -3.47 10.02
CA THR A 32 4.43 -3.65 10.24
C THR A 32 3.59 -3.44 8.98
N GLN A 33 4.07 -2.60 8.07
CA GLN A 33 3.40 -2.34 6.80
C GLN A 33 4.18 -3.06 5.71
N ALA A 34 3.49 -3.76 4.82
CA ALA A 34 4.07 -4.45 3.68
C ALA A 34 4.58 -3.46 2.61
N LEU A 35 5.44 -2.52 3.01
CA LEU A 35 6.13 -1.58 2.14
C LEU A 35 6.85 -2.35 1.03
N SER A 36 6.82 -1.83 -0.19
CA SER A 36 7.76 -2.30 -1.20
C SER A 36 9.18 -1.97 -0.70
N PRO A 37 10.10 -2.96 -0.66
CA PRO A 37 11.50 -2.69 -0.33
C PRO A 37 12.07 -1.51 -1.11
N TRP A 38 12.83 -0.66 -0.41
CA TRP A 38 13.53 0.44 -1.05
C TRP A 38 14.58 -0.13 -2.01
N SER A 39 14.58 0.37 -3.25
CA SER A 39 15.64 0.07 -4.22
C SER A 39 16.87 0.91 -3.87
N GLY A 40 17.69 0.42 -2.95
CA GLY A 40 18.93 1.10 -2.55
C GLY A 40 19.96 1.12 -3.68
N GLY A 41 20.33 2.31 -4.15
CA GLY A 41 21.40 2.53 -5.13
C GLY A 41 22.78 2.70 -4.47
N GLY A 42 23.29 1.65 -3.81
CA GLY A 42 24.60 1.64 -3.16
C GLY A 42 25.27 0.26 -3.22
N PHE A 43 26.58 0.20 -3.02
CA PHE A 43 27.43 -1.01 -3.14
C PHE A 43 26.90 -2.16 -2.24
N GLY A 44 26.14 -3.07 -2.85
CA GLY A 44 25.46 -4.19 -2.19
C GLY A 44 23.99 -4.36 -2.61
N MET A 45 23.68 -4.20 -3.90
CA MET A 45 22.32 -4.32 -4.46
C MET A 45 21.73 -5.72 -4.24
N PHE A 46 21.03 -5.91 -3.12
CA PHE A 46 19.95 -6.89 -3.05
C PHE A 46 18.72 -6.24 -3.66
N SER A 47 18.65 -6.22 -5.00
CA SER A 47 17.42 -5.86 -5.69
C SER A 47 16.36 -6.90 -5.31
N THR A 48 15.56 -6.62 -4.29
CA THR A 48 14.37 -7.44 -4.06
C THR A 48 13.52 -7.29 -5.32
N LEU A 49 13.00 -8.40 -5.84
CA LEU A 49 12.16 -8.36 -7.03
C LEU A 49 10.76 -7.80 -6.71
N ASP A 50 10.44 -7.54 -5.44
CA ASP A 50 9.20 -6.96 -4.94
C ASP A 50 9.26 -5.43 -5.02
N HIS A 51 9.16 -4.87 -6.22
CA HIS A 51 9.00 -3.43 -6.43
C HIS A 51 7.52 -3.09 -6.55
N ALA A 52 7.10 -1.87 -6.18
CA ALA A 52 5.70 -1.45 -6.33
C ALA A 52 5.18 -1.62 -7.76
N SER A 53 6.04 -1.44 -8.77
CA SER A 53 5.71 -1.65 -10.20
C SER A 53 5.55 -3.12 -10.61
N ARG A 54 5.89 -4.08 -9.73
CA ARG A 54 5.71 -5.53 -9.91
C ARG A 54 4.65 -6.10 -8.98
N ARG A 55 3.95 -5.22 -8.27
CA ARG A 55 2.73 -5.56 -7.56
C ARG A 55 1.54 -5.25 -8.45
N HIS A 56 0.51 -6.08 -8.35
CA HIS A 56 -0.68 -5.96 -9.17
C HIS A 56 -1.91 -5.80 -8.27
N LEU A 57 -2.80 -4.91 -8.64
CA LEU A 57 -4.06 -4.69 -7.94
C LEU A 57 -5.19 -5.30 -8.76
N HIS A 58 -5.94 -6.19 -8.13
CA HIS A 58 -7.19 -6.72 -8.66
C HIS A 58 -8.34 -6.20 -7.79
N ALA A 59 -9.26 -5.48 -8.40
CA ALA A 59 -10.46 -4.98 -7.72
C ALA A 59 -11.68 -5.76 -8.23
N PHE A 60 -12.56 -6.15 -7.33
CA PHE A 60 -13.76 -6.90 -7.65
C PHE A 60 -14.98 -6.24 -7.02
N MET A 61 -16.01 -6.01 -7.83
CA MET A 61 -17.33 -5.67 -7.36
C MET A 61 -18.09 -6.96 -7.05
N VAL A 62 -18.56 -7.07 -5.81
CA VAL A 62 -19.24 -8.25 -5.27
C VAL A 62 -20.74 -7.99 -5.24
N ARG A 63 -21.50 -8.97 -5.73
CA ARG A 63 -22.95 -9.06 -5.71
C ARG A 63 -23.38 -10.46 -5.28
N PRO A 64 -24.64 -10.67 -4.86
CA PRO A 64 -25.14 -12.01 -4.59
C PRO A 64 -24.97 -12.91 -5.83
N GLY A 65 -24.16 -13.96 -5.71
CA GLY A 65 -23.89 -14.93 -6.79
C GLY A 65 -22.97 -14.44 -7.91
N LEU A 66 -22.42 -13.22 -7.85
CA LEU A 66 -21.54 -12.67 -8.89
C LEU A 66 -20.36 -11.89 -8.30
N ARG A 67 -19.16 -12.18 -8.81
CA ARG A 67 -17.94 -11.42 -8.54
C ARG A 67 -17.37 -10.93 -9.87
N ARG A 68 -17.41 -9.62 -10.10
CA ARG A 68 -16.94 -8.98 -11.33
C ARG A 68 -15.62 -8.26 -11.09
N GLU A 69 -14.60 -8.59 -11.86
CA GLU A 69 -13.37 -7.80 -11.86
C GLU A 69 -13.60 -6.42 -12.49
N LEU A 70 -13.10 -5.38 -11.82
CA LEU A 70 -13.20 -4.00 -12.25
C LEU A 70 -11.97 -3.60 -13.04
N VAL A 71 -12.20 -2.94 -14.17
CA VAL A 71 -11.13 -2.19 -14.86
C VAL A 71 -10.98 -0.86 -14.15
N ALA A 72 -9.82 -0.65 -13.52
CA ALA A 72 -9.54 0.58 -12.82
C ALA A 72 -9.52 1.79 -13.79
N PRO A 73 -10.29 2.86 -13.52
CA PRO A 73 -10.24 4.07 -14.32
C PRO A 73 -8.83 4.71 -14.33
N PRO A 74 -8.36 5.28 -15.46
CA PRO A 74 -7.06 5.96 -15.53
C PRO A 74 -6.89 7.08 -14.51
N ALA A 75 -8.00 7.73 -14.12
CA ALA A 75 -8.02 8.78 -13.12
C ALA A 75 -7.55 8.33 -11.73
N LEU A 76 -7.59 7.02 -11.43
CA LEU A 76 -7.16 6.45 -10.13
C LEU A 76 -5.73 5.88 -10.17
N ALA A 77 -4.98 6.10 -11.27
CA ALA A 77 -3.66 5.50 -11.45
C ALA A 77 -2.67 5.88 -10.33
N GLU A 78 -2.72 7.12 -9.85
CA GLU A 78 -1.86 7.55 -8.75
C GLU A 78 -2.26 6.95 -7.41
N GLU A 79 -3.55 6.90 -7.09
CA GLU A 79 -4.08 6.25 -5.88
C GLU A 79 -3.69 4.78 -5.85
N ILE A 80 -3.79 4.10 -6.99
CA ILE A 80 -3.38 2.71 -7.16
C ILE A 80 -1.89 2.57 -6.94
N SER A 81 -1.05 3.39 -7.59
CA SER A 81 0.40 3.39 -7.38
C SER A 81 0.77 3.57 -5.91
N ARG A 82 0.13 4.52 -5.23
CA ARG A 82 0.32 4.78 -3.80
C ARG A 82 -0.11 3.60 -2.92
N ALA A 83 -1.21 2.94 -3.24
CA ALA A 83 -1.70 1.76 -2.53
C ALA A 83 -0.81 0.52 -2.77
N LEU A 84 -0.27 0.35 -3.97
CA LEU A 84 0.69 -0.72 -4.30
C LEU A 84 2.02 -0.56 -3.54
N ALA A 85 2.50 0.68 -3.40
CA ALA A 85 3.72 0.99 -2.65
C ALA A 85 3.54 0.78 -1.14
N LEU A 86 2.39 1.22 -0.59
CA LEU A 86 2.08 1.13 0.84
C LEU A 86 0.61 0.72 1.03
N PRO A 87 0.31 -0.58 1.19
CA PRO A 87 -1.06 -1.10 1.24
C PRO A 87 -1.69 -0.97 2.64
N THR A 88 -1.77 0.24 3.17
CA THR A 88 -2.47 0.47 4.45
C THR A 88 -3.98 0.35 4.29
N GLU A 89 -4.68 -0.04 5.36
CA GLU A 89 -6.13 -0.15 5.33
C GLU A 89 -6.81 1.16 4.94
N ALA A 90 -6.32 2.31 5.44
CA ALA A 90 -6.86 3.62 5.08
C ALA A 90 -6.76 3.92 3.58
N ARG A 91 -5.63 3.56 2.95
CA ARG A 91 -5.44 3.74 1.49
C ARG A 91 -6.33 2.79 0.69
N LEU A 92 -6.43 1.54 1.11
CA LEU A 92 -7.29 0.54 0.46
C LEU A 92 -8.77 0.90 0.57
N ARG A 93 -9.21 1.40 1.73
CA ARG A 93 -10.56 1.91 1.93
C ARG A 93 -10.86 3.10 1.03
N SER A 94 -9.97 4.10 1.00
CA SER A 94 -10.13 5.27 0.13
C SER A 94 -10.19 4.88 -1.35
N LEU A 95 -9.32 3.96 -1.79
CA LEU A 95 -9.34 3.45 -3.15
C LEU A 95 -10.61 2.63 -3.44
N ALA A 96 -11.09 1.82 -2.50
CA ALA A 96 -12.33 1.07 -2.64
C ALA A 96 -13.55 1.98 -2.80
N VAL A 97 -13.63 3.06 -2.01
CA VAL A 97 -14.69 4.07 -2.14
C VAL A 97 -14.64 4.74 -3.52
N ALA A 98 -13.43 5.08 -3.99
CA ALA A 98 -13.28 5.67 -5.33
C ALA A 98 -13.70 4.71 -6.44
N LEU A 99 -13.31 3.43 -6.34
CA LEU A 99 -13.64 2.38 -7.31
C LEU A 99 -15.12 1.99 -7.28
N ALA A 100 -15.83 2.18 -6.16
CA ALA A 100 -17.26 1.88 -6.06
C ALA A 100 -18.12 2.70 -7.04
N ASN A 101 -17.62 3.86 -7.47
CA ASN A 101 -18.27 4.70 -8.48
C ASN A 101 -18.03 4.22 -9.93
N THR A 102 -17.26 3.14 -10.13
CA THR A 102 -16.98 2.61 -11.47
C THR A 102 -18.23 1.95 -12.04
N PRO A 103 -18.74 2.37 -13.20
CA PRO A 103 -19.90 1.74 -13.81
C PRO A 103 -19.62 0.28 -14.15
N THR A 104 -20.54 -0.60 -13.77
CA THR A 104 -20.50 -2.02 -14.17
C THR A 104 -21.74 -2.37 -14.98
N PRO A 105 -21.64 -3.25 -15.99
CA PRO A 105 -22.78 -3.66 -16.79
C PRO A 105 -23.79 -4.54 -16.03
N ASP A 106 -23.39 -5.10 -14.89
CA ASP A 106 -24.19 -6.03 -14.12
C ASP A 106 -25.32 -5.32 -13.34
N HIS A 107 -26.51 -5.91 -13.35
CA HIS A 107 -27.68 -5.39 -12.62
C HIS A 107 -27.69 -5.79 -11.14
N GLY A 108 -28.39 -5.01 -10.33
CA GLY A 108 -28.56 -5.24 -8.90
C GLY A 108 -27.52 -4.50 -8.03
N PRO A 109 -27.87 -4.21 -6.77
CA PRO A 109 -27.00 -3.47 -5.87
C PRO A 109 -25.73 -4.28 -5.56
N PRO A 110 -24.53 -3.65 -5.62
CA PRO A 110 -23.32 -4.28 -5.12
C PRO A 110 -23.40 -4.41 -3.60
N THR A 111 -22.98 -5.55 -3.06
CA THR A 111 -22.90 -5.82 -1.62
C THR A 111 -21.52 -5.54 -1.04
N GLY A 112 -20.51 -5.37 -1.90
CA GLY A 112 -19.17 -5.03 -1.47
C GLY A 112 -18.20 -4.78 -2.60
N LEU A 113 -17.04 -4.26 -2.24
CA LEU A 113 -15.90 -4.11 -3.12
C LEU A 113 -14.66 -4.72 -2.47
N GLN A 114 -14.07 -5.68 -3.16
CA GLN A 114 -12.88 -6.40 -2.72
C GLN A 114 -11.66 -5.91 -3.49
N ILE A 115 -10.57 -5.61 -2.79
CA ILE A 115 -9.27 -5.29 -3.36
C ILE A 115 -8.28 -6.35 -2.93
N GLN A 116 -7.56 -6.92 -3.90
CA GLN A 116 -6.45 -7.82 -3.68
C GLN A 116 -5.18 -7.20 -4.27
N ILE A 117 -4.13 -7.13 -3.46
CA ILE A 117 -2.78 -6.77 -3.89
C ILE A 117 -1.95 -8.03 -3.96
N TRP A 118 -1.37 -8.27 -5.12
CA TRP A 118 -0.55 -9.42 -5.41
C TRP A 118 0.89 -9.00 -5.60
N ASN A 119 1.84 -9.83 -5.19
CA ASN A 119 3.25 -9.71 -5.56
C ASN A 119 3.71 -10.94 -6.34
N THR A 120 4.67 -10.73 -7.24
CA THR A 120 5.35 -11.83 -7.92
C THR A 120 6.64 -12.15 -7.20
N ARG A 121 6.79 -13.41 -6.79
CA ARG A 121 8.02 -13.96 -6.21
C ARG A 121 8.65 -14.94 -7.18
N PHE A 122 9.96 -14.90 -7.28
CA PHE A 122 10.71 -15.82 -8.13
C PHE A 122 11.42 -16.84 -7.25
N ASP A 123 11.32 -18.10 -7.63
CA ASP A 123 12.11 -19.16 -7.02
C ASP A 123 13.61 -18.90 -7.29
N PRO A 124 14.49 -18.93 -6.28
CA PRO A 124 15.89 -18.54 -6.46
C PRO A 124 16.71 -19.55 -7.26
N ALA A 125 16.28 -20.81 -7.37
CA ALA A 125 17.01 -21.86 -8.08
C ALA A 125 16.58 -21.96 -9.56
N THR A 126 15.28 -21.79 -9.82
CA THR A 126 14.67 -22.00 -11.14
C THR A 126 14.26 -20.71 -11.83
N LEU A 127 14.21 -19.58 -11.09
CA LEU A 127 13.69 -18.29 -11.54
C LEU A 127 12.24 -18.37 -12.04
N THR A 128 11.48 -19.38 -11.60
CA THR A 128 10.07 -19.52 -11.95
C THR A 128 9.24 -18.48 -11.18
N PRO A 129 8.37 -17.69 -11.85
CA PRO A 129 7.50 -16.75 -11.17
C PRO A 129 6.34 -17.46 -10.47
N SER A 130 5.97 -16.95 -9.30
CA SER A 130 4.79 -17.35 -8.53
C SER A 130 4.09 -16.10 -8.00
N SER A 131 2.76 -16.06 -8.10
CA SER A 131 1.96 -14.93 -7.62
C SER A 131 1.41 -15.24 -6.24
N HIS A 132 1.61 -14.32 -5.29
CA HIS A 132 1.10 -14.45 -3.92
C HIS A 132 0.27 -13.24 -3.54
N ILE A 133 -0.79 -13.46 -2.76
CA ILE A 133 -1.57 -12.37 -2.18
C ILE A 133 -0.73 -11.73 -1.08
N LEU A 134 -0.43 -10.44 -1.25
CA LEU A 134 0.24 -9.62 -0.25
C LEU A 134 -0.76 -9.04 0.74
N ARG A 135 -1.91 -8.57 0.25
CA ARG A 135 -2.96 -7.97 1.06
C ARG A 135 -4.32 -8.17 0.40
N GLU A 136 -5.31 -8.45 1.24
CA GLU A 136 -6.72 -8.49 0.85
C GLU A 136 -7.51 -7.52 1.72
N PHE A 137 -8.48 -6.83 1.11
CA PHE A 137 -9.34 -5.87 1.78
C PHE A 137 -10.75 -5.95 1.20
N LEU A 138 -11.76 -5.93 2.05
CA LEU A 138 -13.17 -5.92 1.67
C LEU A 138 -13.82 -4.68 2.26
N LEU A 139 -14.38 -3.84 1.39
CA LEU A 139 -15.31 -2.79 1.77
C LEU A 139 -16.73 -3.34 1.64
N PRO A 140 -17.45 -3.59 2.74
CA PRO A 140 -18.88 -3.83 2.66
C PRO A 140 -19.56 -2.57 2.10
N LEU A 141 -20.42 -2.77 1.10
CA LEU A 141 -21.31 -1.75 0.59
C LEU A 141 -22.69 -2.20 1.07
N ASP A 142 -23.09 -1.72 2.25
CA ASP A 142 -24.40 -2.04 2.78
C ASP A 142 -25.47 -1.63 1.76
N GLU A 143 -26.51 -2.46 1.63
CA GLU A 143 -27.72 -2.04 0.93
C GLU A 143 -28.27 -0.85 1.71
N GLY A 144 -28.34 0.31 1.06
CA GLY A 144 -28.79 1.56 1.70
C GLY A 144 -30.14 1.45 2.39
#